data_AF-A0AAW8VZY2-F1
#
_entry.id   AF-A0AAW8VZY2-F1
#
_cell.length_a   1.000
_cell.length_b   1.000
_cell.length_c   1.000
_cell.angle_alpha   90.00
_cell.angle_beta   90.00
_cell.angle_gamma   90.00
#
_symmetry.space_group_name_H-M   'P 1'
#
loop_
_entity.id
_entity.type
_entity.pdbx_description
1 polymer ?
#
loop_
_entity_poly.entity_id
_entity_poly.type
_entity_poly.pdbx_seq_one_letter_code
_entity_poly.pdbx_strand_id
1 'polypeptide(L)'
;MINFKQLTTIRPALVTLSQLVDYPDEETFTASNRAALMSYPVSAQKAKLLAAFDAIAAQTPLEQQAHYAGLFEMNKRYTLYMSYYKMTDSRERGTILAKLKMMYEMFGLTTVNSELADFLPLLLEFLAYGHFEGDARQQDIKLAFQVIEDGTYTLLQNAAADLDDPYFQLLQVVRATLRTCVETGVVAS
;
A
#
# COMPACT_ATOMS: atom_id res chain seq x y z
N MET A 1 -19.09 -2.09 -0.09
CA MET A 1 -19.05 -1.19 -1.28
C MET A 1 -17.87 -0.23 -1.11
N ILE A 2 -17.30 0.32 -2.18
CA ILE A 2 -16.22 1.32 -2.05
C ILE A 2 -16.86 2.71 -1.92
N ASN A 3 -16.49 3.43 -0.87
CA ASN A 3 -16.85 4.82 -0.64
C ASN A 3 -15.85 5.73 -1.36
N PHE A 4 -16.19 6.15 -2.58
CA PHE A 4 -15.32 6.98 -3.42
C PHE A 4 -15.08 8.39 -2.86
N LYS A 5 -16.06 8.97 -2.15
CA LYS A 5 -15.88 10.26 -1.47
C LYS A 5 -14.77 10.15 -0.41
N GLN A 6 -14.77 9.07 0.36
CA GLN A 6 -13.71 8.80 1.33
C GLN A 6 -12.38 8.51 0.64
N LEU A 7 -12.38 7.73 -0.45
CA LEU A 7 -11.18 7.48 -1.24
C LEU A 7 -10.52 8.79 -1.70
N THR A 8 -11.29 9.72 -2.27
CA THR A 8 -10.81 11.05 -2.66
C THR A 8 -10.22 11.82 -1.48
N THR A 9 -10.85 11.73 -0.30
CA THR A 9 -10.38 12.40 0.92
C THR A 9 -9.02 11.87 1.39
N ILE A 10 -8.75 10.57 1.23
CA ILE A 10 -7.51 9.95 1.71
C ILE A 10 -6.39 9.90 0.67
N ARG A 11 -6.59 10.41 -0.56
CA ARG A 11 -5.55 10.38 -1.61
C ARG A 11 -4.19 10.92 -1.16
N PRO A 12 -4.09 12.07 -0.45
CA PRO A 12 -2.79 12.54 0.04
C PRO A 12 -2.11 11.54 0.98
N ALA A 13 -2.89 10.87 1.83
CA ALA A 13 -2.38 9.84 2.73
C ALA A 13 -1.87 8.61 1.95
N LEU A 14 -2.52 8.24 0.84
CA LEU A 14 -2.08 7.13 -0.01
C LEU A 14 -0.76 7.45 -0.73
N VAL A 15 -0.57 8.69 -1.19
CA VAL A 15 0.73 9.15 -1.76
C VAL A 15 1.85 9.02 -0.73
N THR A 16 1.62 9.50 0.49
CA THR A 16 2.63 9.37 1.55
C THR A 16 2.91 7.90 1.86
N LEU A 17 1.87 7.08 1.99
CA LEU A 17 2.05 5.67 2.32
C LEU A 17 2.72 4.89 1.20
N SER A 18 2.49 5.23 -0.08
CA SER A 18 3.17 4.57 -1.20
C SER A 18 4.67 4.82 -1.14
N GLN A 19 5.09 6.06 -0.88
CA GLN A 19 6.50 6.42 -0.72
C GLN A 19 7.17 5.71 0.47
N LEU A 20 6.49 5.66 1.62
CA LEU A 20 7.08 5.09 2.84
C LEU A 20 7.19 3.56 2.84
N VAL A 21 6.45 2.87 1.97
CA VAL A 21 6.53 1.40 1.81
C VAL A 21 7.26 0.99 0.54
N ASP A 22 7.81 1.93 -0.21
CA ASP A 22 8.72 1.66 -1.32
C ASP A 22 10.18 1.57 -0.83
N TYR A 23 11.08 1.15 -1.72
CA TYR A 23 12.51 1.09 -1.43
C TYR A 23 13.03 2.47 -1.02
N PRO A 24 13.68 2.60 0.15
CA PRO A 24 14.07 3.91 0.65
C PRO A 24 15.27 4.49 -0.12
N ASP A 25 15.13 5.76 -0.47
CA ASP A 25 16.21 6.59 -1.01
C ASP A 25 16.56 7.75 -0.04
N GLU A 26 17.48 8.61 -0.49
CA GLU A 26 17.96 9.76 0.30
C GLU A 26 16.85 10.78 0.62
N GLU A 27 15.74 10.77 -0.13
CA GLU A 27 14.63 11.70 0.06
C GLU A 27 13.49 11.13 0.90
N THR A 28 13.44 9.80 1.09
CA THR A 28 12.31 9.11 1.72
C THR A 28 12.11 9.49 3.18
N PHE A 29 13.12 9.31 4.03
CA PHE A 29 13.03 9.51 5.49
C PHE A 29 13.67 10.82 5.97
N THR A 30 13.36 11.93 5.29
CA THR A 30 13.92 13.26 5.61
C THR A 30 13.09 14.03 6.65
N ALA A 31 13.72 15.03 7.29
CA ALA A 31 13.02 15.95 8.20
C ALA A 31 11.86 16.71 7.52
N SER A 32 12.00 17.00 6.23
CA SER A 32 10.94 17.64 5.42
C SER A 32 9.72 16.72 5.31
N ASN A 33 9.94 15.45 4.93
CA ASN A 33 8.86 14.47 4.86
C ASN A 33 8.24 14.22 6.23
N ARG A 34 9.05 14.19 7.30
CA ARG A 34 8.54 14.08 8.66
C ARG A 34 7.63 15.25 9.05
N ALA A 35 7.97 16.47 8.63
CA ALA A 35 7.12 17.64 8.85
C ALA A 35 5.83 17.55 8.03
N ALA A 36 5.90 17.08 6.79
CA ALA A 36 4.73 16.87 5.93
C ALA A 36 3.73 15.88 6.56
N LEU A 37 4.20 14.86 7.28
CA LEU A 37 3.34 13.93 8.03
C LEU A 37 2.48 14.60 9.12
N MET A 38 2.80 15.82 9.54
CA MET A 38 1.93 16.57 10.45
C MET A 38 0.59 16.93 9.81
N SER A 39 0.52 17.03 8.48
CA SER A 39 -0.72 17.20 7.72
C SER A 39 -1.51 15.90 7.54
N TYR A 40 -0.93 14.74 7.88
CA TYR A 40 -1.63 13.46 7.80
C TYR A 40 -2.91 13.50 8.64
N PRO A 41 -4.04 12.97 8.14
CA PRO A 41 -5.33 13.04 8.83
C PRO A 41 -5.25 12.57 10.28
N VAL A 42 -5.89 13.33 11.18
CA VAL A 42 -6.01 12.94 12.59
C VAL A 42 -6.81 11.64 12.66
N SER A 43 -6.12 10.57 13.00
CA SER A 43 -6.67 9.21 13.04
C SER A 43 -5.96 8.41 14.12
N ALA A 44 -6.55 7.29 14.52
CA ALA A 44 -5.90 6.34 15.43
C ALA A 44 -4.54 5.83 14.91
N GLN A 45 -4.30 5.93 13.60
CA GLN A 45 -3.08 5.44 12.95
C GLN A 45 -1.96 6.47 12.90
N LYS A 46 -2.26 7.77 13.08
CA LYS A 46 -1.27 8.83 12.94
C LYS A 46 -0.08 8.66 13.89
N ALA A 47 -0.33 8.35 15.16
CA ALA A 47 0.75 8.13 16.13
C ALA A 47 1.66 6.97 15.73
N LYS A 48 1.07 5.88 15.21
CA LYS A 48 1.80 4.71 14.74
C LYS A 48 2.63 5.00 13.49
N LEU A 49 2.07 5.73 12.54
CA LEU A 49 2.78 6.20 11.35
C LEU A 49 4.00 7.04 11.72
N LEU A 50 3.83 8.00 12.64
CA LEU A 50 4.93 8.86 13.08
C LEU A 50 6.02 8.06 13.81
N ALA A 51 5.64 7.14 14.71
CA ALA A 51 6.59 6.30 15.42
C ALA A 51 7.38 5.38 14.47
N ALA A 52 6.72 4.76 13.50
CA ALA A 52 7.38 3.92 12.50
C ALA A 52 8.34 4.74 11.62
N PHE A 53 7.91 5.92 11.18
CA PHE A 53 8.79 6.85 10.44
C PHE A 53 10.02 7.20 11.27
N ASP A 54 9.83 7.63 12.53
CA ASP A 54 10.94 8.08 13.38
C ASP A 54 11.93 6.95 13.67
N ALA A 55 11.45 5.70 13.81
CA ALA A 55 12.29 4.54 14.01
C ALA A 55 13.17 4.23 12.78
N ILE A 56 12.63 4.30 11.57
CA ILE A 56 13.40 4.06 10.34
C ILE A 56 14.35 5.24 10.07
N ALA A 57 13.88 6.47 10.25
CA ALA A 57 14.66 7.69 10.02
C ALA A 57 15.87 7.83 10.97
N ALA A 58 15.88 7.14 12.11
CA ALA A 58 17.01 7.11 13.03
C ALA A 58 18.21 6.29 12.51
N GLN A 59 18.00 5.45 11.51
CA GLN A 59 19.04 4.64 10.86
C GLN A 59 19.77 5.45 9.77
N THR A 60 20.99 5.04 9.42
CA THR A 60 21.69 5.57 8.24
C THR A 60 20.99 5.14 6.94
N PRO A 61 21.14 5.87 5.81
CA PRO A 61 20.50 5.49 4.55
C PRO A 61 20.82 4.05 4.11
N LEU A 62 22.06 3.59 4.31
CA LEU A 62 22.46 2.23 4.00
C LEU A 62 21.77 1.19 4.89
N GLU A 63 21.58 1.49 6.18
CA GLU A 63 20.86 0.61 7.10
C GLU A 63 19.36 0.55 6.75
N GLN A 64 18.75 1.69 6.37
CA GLN A 64 17.36 1.72 5.89
C GLN A 64 17.16 0.82 4.67
N GLN A 65 18.06 0.94 3.70
CA GLN A 65 18.07 0.12 2.48
C GLN A 65 18.29 -1.37 2.78
N ALA A 66 19.26 -1.69 3.65
CA ALA A 66 19.53 -3.06 4.04
C ALA A 66 18.35 -3.67 4.82
N HIS A 67 17.69 -2.89 5.68
CA HIS A 67 16.50 -3.30 6.43
C HIS A 67 15.35 -3.60 5.47
N TYR A 68 15.05 -2.70 4.53
CA TYR A 68 14.04 -2.89 3.50
C TYR A 68 14.33 -4.13 2.64
N ALA A 69 15.54 -4.24 2.08
CA ALA A 69 15.92 -5.36 1.22
C ALA A 69 15.87 -6.70 1.96
N GLY A 70 16.31 -6.72 3.22
CA GLY A 70 16.25 -7.90 4.08
C GLY A 70 14.82 -8.38 4.35
N LEU A 71 13.87 -7.45 4.51
CA LEU A 71 12.46 -7.78 4.70
C LEU A 71 11.76 -8.16 3.40
N PHE A 72 11.86 -7.34 2.35
CA PHE A 72 10.91 -7.39 1.24
C PHE A 72 11.46 -8.00 -0.05
N GLU A 73 12.77 -7.93 -0.27
CA GLU A 73 13.39 -8.40 -1.52
C GLU A 73 14.05 -9.77 -1.36
N MET A 74 14.79 -9.95 -0.26
CA MET A 74 15.51 -11.20 0.02
C MET A 74 14.62 -12.27 0.65
N ASN A 75 13.45 -11.88 1.16
CA ASN A 75 12.56 -12.77 1.89
C ASN A 75 11.18 -12.86 1.25
N LYS A 76 10.95 -13.96 0.51
CA LYS A 76 9.65 -14.25 -0.15
C LYS A 76 8.47 -14.33 0.83
N ARG A 77 8.72 -14.53 2.13
CA ARG A 77 7.68 -14.57 3.16
C ARG A 77 6.98 -13.22 3.33
N TYR A 78 7.67 -12.12 3.03
CA TYR A 78 7.17 -10.76 3.23
C TYR A 78 7.14 -9.92 1.96
N THR A 79 7.25 -10.52 0.77
CA THR A 79 7.24 -9.78 -0.50
C THR A 79 6.09 -8.77 -0.63
N LEU A 80 6.37 -7.62 -1.25
CA LEU A 80 5.37 -6.56 -1.50
C LEU A 80 4.58 -6.75 -2.81
N TYR A 81 4.78 -7.86 -3.54
CA TYR A 81 3.94 -8.24 -4.68
C TYR A 81 2.69 -8.96 -4.19
N MET A 82 1.60 -8.21 -4.03
CA MET A 82 0.44 -8.61 -3.25
C MET A 82 -0.31 -9.84 -3.80
N SER A 83 -0.30 -10.05 -5.12
CA SER A 83 -0.96 -11.22 -5.71
C SER A 83 -0.22 -12.54 -5.43
N TYR A 84 1.05 -12.47 -5.01
CA TYR A 84 1.89 -13.65 -4.72
C TYR A 84 1.30 -14.54 -3.62
N TYR A 85 0.62 -13.94 -2.63
CA TYR A 85 0.16 -14.68 -1.44
C TYR A 85 -1.03 -15.60 -1.67
N LYS A 86 -1.91 -15.29 -2.62
CA LYS A 86 -3.11 -16.11 -2.91
C LYS A 86 -2.93 -17.02 -4.12
N MET A 87 -2.00 -16.71 -5.02
CA MET A 87 -1.94 -17.35 -6.33
C MET A 87 -0.76 -18.31 -6.41
N THR A 88 -1.04 -19.58 -6.15
CA THR A 88 -0.07 -20.67 -6.27
C THR A 88 0.17 -21.08 -7.73
N ASP A 89 -0.74 -20.75 -8.65
CA ASP A 89 -0.60 -20.96 -10.09
C ASP A 89 -0.10 -19.68 -10.80
N SER A 90 1.00 -19.83 -11.54
CA SER A 90 1.62 -18.73 -12.31
C SER A 90 0.70 -18.16 -13.39
N ARG A 91 -0.20 -18.98 -13.96
CA ARG A 91 -1.16 -18.54 -15.00
C ARG A 91 -2.25 -17.65 -14.42
N GLU A 92 -2.78 -18.02 -13.26
CA GLU A 92 -3.79 -17.21 -12.57
C GLU A 92 -3.19 -15.86 -12.15
N ARG A 93 -1.96 -15.89 -11.60
CA ARG A 93 -1.22 -14.67 -11.27
C ARG A 93 -1.01 -13.78 -12.49
N GLY A 94 -0.58 -14.34 -13.62
CA GLY A 94 -0.44 -13.59 -14.87
C GLY A 94 -1.74 -12.91 -15.32
N THR A 95 -2.89 -13.54 -15.08
CA THR A 95 -4.20 -12.98 -15.40
C THR A 95 -4.53 -11.78 -14.52
N ILE A 96 -4.21 -11.83 -13.23
CA ILE A 96 -4.41 -10.70 -12.31
C ILE A 96 -3.50 -9.53 -12.67
N LEU A 97 -2.23 -9.80 -12.96
CA LEU A 97 -1.29 -8.77 -13.39
C LEU A 97 -1.77 -8.04 -14.66
N ALA A 98 -2.25 -8.79 -15.66
CA ALA A 98 -2.82 -8.21 -16.86
C ALA A 98 -4.06 -7.35 -16.58
N LYS A 99 -4.96 -7.82 -15.72
CA LYS A 99 -6.16 -7.06 -15.31
C LYS A 99 -5.82 -5.77 -14.57
N LEU A 100 -4.85 -5.81 -13.64
CA LEU A 100 -4.39 -4.62 -12.93
C LEU A 100 -3.76 -3.61 -13.90
N LYS A 101 -2.91 -4.07 -14.82
CA LYS A 101 -2.32 -3.18 -15.83
C LYS A 101 -3.37 -2.52 -16.71
N MET A 102 -4.33 -3.28 -17.25
CA MET A 102 -5.45 -2.73 -18.02
C MET A 102 -6.26 -1.73 -17.21
N MET A 103 -6.45 -2.00 -15.92
CA MET A 103 -7.16 -1.10 -15.01
C MET A 103 -6.43 0.22 -14.78
N TYR A 104 -5.10 0.21 -14.68
CA TYR A 104 -4.30 1.43 -14.55
C TYR A 104 -4.50 2.31 -15.78
N GLU A 105 -4.33 1.72 -16.97
CA GLU A 105 -4.50 2.40 -18.26
C GLU A 105 -5.93 2.95 -18.42
N MET A 106 -6.93 2.16 -18.00
CA MET A 106 -8.34 2.52 -18.04
C MET A 106 -8.68 3.79 -17.25
N PHE A 107 -7.97 4.02 -16.14
CA PHE A 107 -8.14 5.17 -15.26
C PHE A 107 -7.05 6.24 -15.43
N GLY A 108 -6.39 6.24 -16.59
CA GLY A 108 -5.49 7.32 -17.02
C GLY A 108 -4.07 7.23 -16.48
N LEU A 109 -3.65 6.09 -15.94
CA LEU A 109 -2.29 5.88 -15.47
C LEU A 109 -1.53 4.95 -16.41
N THR A 110 -0.33 5.36 -16.80
CA THR A 110 0.63 4.51 -17.51
C THR A 110 1.69 4.05 -16.53
N THR A 111 1.93 2.74 -16.46
CA THR A 111 3.03 2.19 -15.65
C THR A 111 4.35 2.56 -16.32
N VAL A 112 5.15 3.43 -15.69
CA VAL A 112 6.43 3.91 -16.24
C VAL A 112 7.63 3.09 -15.72
N ASN A 113 7.45 2.33 -14.63
CA ASN A 113 8.50 1.54 -14.00
C ASN A 113 8.52 0.07 -14.46
N SER A 114 9.62 -0.61 -14.17
CA SER A 114 9.83 -2.04 -14.44
C SER A 114 9.10 -2.97 -13.46
N GLU A 115 8.36 -2.40 -12.50
CA GLU A 115 7.66 -3.14 -11.46
C GLU A 115 6.38 -3.80 -11.98
N LEU A 116 6.00 -4.90 -11.31
CA LEU A 116 4.75 -5.58 -11.60
C LEU A 116 3.55 -4.78 -11.05
N ALA A 117 2.43 -4.83 -11.76
CA ALA A 117 1.22 -4.06 -11.41
C ALA A 117 0.59 -4.45 -10.05
N ASP A 118 1.04 -5.53 -9.40
CA ASP A 118 0.62 -5.94 -8.06
C ASP A 118 1.58 -5.49 -6.93
N PHE A 119 2.62 -4.73 -7.25
CA PHE A 119 3.51 -4.15 -6.25
C PHE A 119 2.74 -3.15 -5.38
N LEU A 120 2.84 -3.29 -4.06
CA LEU A 120 2.02 -2.52 -3.12
C LEU A 120 2.15 -0.99 -3.28
N PRO A 121 3.36 -0.40 -3.35
CA PRO A 121 3.50 1.04 -3.63
C PRO A 121 2.73 1.49 -4.88
N LEU A 122 2.84 0.74 -5.99
CA LEU A 122 2.11 1.05 -7.22
C LEU A 122 0.59 0.97 -7.06
N LEU A 123 0.09 0.00 -6.29
CA LEU A 123 -1.35 -0.11 -6.01
C LEU A 123 -1.87 1.09 -5.21
N LEU A 124 -1.07 1.60 -4.27
CA LEU A 124 -1.41 2.79 -3.50
C LEU A 124 -1.37 4.05 -4.37
N GLU A 125 -0.37 4.20 -5.25
CA GLU A 125 -0.31 5.28 -6.24
C GLU A 125 -1.49 5.25 -7.20
N PHE A 126 -1.86 4.06 -7.68
CA PHE A 126 -3.04 3.88 -8.53
C PHE A 126 -4.29 4.44 -7.85
N LEU A 127 -4.52 4.07 -6.58
CA LEU A 127 -5.66 4.56 -5.81
C LEU A 127 -5.57 6.07 -5.49
N ALA A 128 -4.36 6.62 -5.40
CA ALA A 128 -4.13 8.04 -5.16
C ALA A 128 -4.41 8.92 -6.41
N TYR A 129 -3.96 8.46 -7.58
CA TYR A 129 -3.92 9.29 -8.80
C TYR A 129 -4.93 8.89 -9.88
N GLY A 130 -5.53 7.71 -9.80
CA GLY A 130 -6.47 7.23 -10.83
C GLY A 130 -7.74 8.08 -10.94
N HIS A 131 -8.25 8.24 -12.16
CA HIS A 131 -9.44 9.04 -12.45
C HIS A 131 -10.73 8.21 -12.37
N PHE A 132 -11.22 7.96 -11.15
CA PHE A 132 -12.39 7.10 -10.92
C PHE A 132 -13.74 7.84 -10.92
N GLU A 133 -13.75 9.10 -10.48
CA GLU A 133 -14.99 9.84 -10.22
C GLU A 133 -15.80 10.03 -11.51
N GLY A 134 -17.07 9.61 -11.48
CA GLY A 134 -17.97 9.71 -12.62
C GLY A 134 -17.74 8.65 -13.71
N ASP A 135 -16.73 7.79 -13.59
CA ASP A 135 -16.50 6.70 -14.53
C ASP A 135 -17.45 5.51 -14.23
N ALA A 136 -18.16 5.02 -15.25
CA ALA A 136 -19.07 3.89 -15.12
C ALA A 136 -18.36 2.60 -14.65
N ARG A 137 -17.06 2.49 -14.90
CA ARG A 137 -16.21 1.34 -14.60
C ARG A 137 -15.56 1.44 -13.22
N GLN A 138 -15.81 2.51 -12.46
CA GLN A 138 -15.19 2.72 -11.14
C GLN A 138 -15.33 1.51 -10.19
N GLN A 139 -16.37 0.69 -10.33
CA GLN A 139 -16.55 -0.53 -9.53
C GLN A 139 -15.46 -1.58 -9.75
N ASP A 140 -14.75 -1.54 -10.89
CA ASP A 140 -13.67 -2.49 -11.22
C ASP A 140 -12.47 -2.34 -10.28
N ILE A 141 -12.27 -1.15 -9.66
CA ILE A 141 -11.17 -0.94 -8.71
C ILE A 141 -11.27 -1.81 -7.44
N LYS A 142 -12.42 -2.49 -7.24
CA LYS A 142 -12.56 -3.54 -6.21
C LYS A 142 -11.46 -4.59 -6.31
N LEU A 143 -10.97 -4.91 -7.51
CA LEU A 143 -9.86 -5.83 -7.67
C LEU A 143 -8.60 -5.33 -6.96
N ALA A 144 -8.24 -4.05 -7.11
CA ALA A 144 -7.07 -3.48 -6.45
C ALA A 144 -7.21 -3.56 -4.92
N PHE A 145 -8.38 -3.19 -4.38
CA PHE A 145 -8.67 -3.34 -2.95
C PHE A 145 -8.55 -4.79 -2.46
N GLN A 146 -9.07 -5.76 -3.22
CA GLN A 146 -8.98 -7.18 -2.88
C GLN A 146 -7.53 -7.67 -2.86
N VAL A 147 -6.76 -7.33 -3.89
CA VAL A 147 -5.34 -7.71 -4.00
C VAL A 147 -4.55 -7.13 -2.83
N ILE A 148 -4.72 -5.84 -2.51
CA ILE A 148 -4.05 -5.21 -1.37
C ILE A 148 -4.45 -5.90 -0.06
N GLU A 149 -5.75 -6.07 0.19
CA GLU A 149 -6.24 -6.61 1.46
C GLU A 149 -5.78 -8.06 1.67
N ASP A 150 -5.88 -8.91 0.65
CA ASP A 150 -5.45 -10.32 0.73
C ASP A 150 -3.94 -10.44 0.92
N GLY A 151 -3.17 -9.66 0.16
CA GLY A 151 -1.71 -9.68 0.21
C GLY A 151 -1.18 -9.17 1.54
N THR A 152 -1.61 -7.98 1.96
CA THR A 152 -1.18 -7.39 3.23
C THR A 152 -1.70 -8.17 4.45
N TYR A 153 -2.86 -8.84 4.36
CA TYR A 153 -3.30 -9.78 5.39
C TYR A 153 -2.35 -10.94 5.57
N THR A 154 -2.02 -11.63 4.48
CA THR A 154 -1.16 -12.80 4.54
C THR A 154 0.26 -12.41 4.96
N LEU A 155 0.78 -11.30 4.44
CA LEU A 155 2.07 -10.75 4.85
C LEU A 155 2.13 -10.49 6.36
N LEU A 156 1.15 -9.78 6.91
CA LEU A 156 1.14 -9.48 8.35
C LEU A 156 0.90 -10.71 9.23
N GLN A 157 0.16 -11.71 8.73
CA GLN A 157 0.06 -13.01 9.42
C GLN A 157 1.38 -13.75 9.44
N ASN A 158 2.12 -13.70 8.32
CA ASN A 158 3.46 -14.24 8.29
C ASN A 158 4.38 -13.50 9.27
N ALA A 159 4.24 -12.19 9.42
CA ALA A 159 5.03 -11.35 10.32
C ALA A 159 4.50 -11.30 11.76
N ALA A 160 3.59 -12.20 12.17
CA ALA A 160 2.91 -12.11 13.47
C ALA A 160 3.85 -12.04 14.69
N ALA A 161 5.05 -12.63 14.59
CA ALA A 161 6.07 -12.60 15.65
C ALA A 161 6.94 -11.32 15.63
N ASP A 162 6.91 -10.57 14.54
CA ASP A 162 7.82 -9.45 14.26
C ASP A 162 7.05 -8.12 14.12
N LEU A 163 5.78 -8.06 14.55
CA LEU A 163 4.88 -6.90 14.31
C LEU A 163 5.34 -5.58 14.95
N ASP A 164 6.36 -5.62 15.80
CA ASP A 164 7.02 -4.45 16.35
C ASP A 164 7.95 -3.75 15.34
N ASP A 165 8.38 -4.42 14.28
CA ASP A 165 9.17 -3.82 13.19
C ASP A 165 8.40 -2.63 12.55
N PRO A 166 9.07 -1.47 12.37
CA PRO A 166 8.41 -0.27 11.87
C PRO A 166 7.79 -0.45 10.48
N TYR A 167 8.35 -1.29 9.60
CA TYR A 167 7.75 -1.53 8.29
C TYR A 167 6.44 -2.31 8.39
N PHE A 168 6.33 -3.29 9.29
CA PHE A 168 5.05 -3.99 9.52
C PHE A 168 4.02 -3.07 10.18
N GLN A 169 4.48 -2.12 11.01
CA GLN A 169 3.60 -1.06 11.53
C GLN A 169 3.07 -0.15 10.41
N LEU A 170 3.90 0.25 9.44
CA LEU A 170 3.46 1.00 8.25
C LEU A 170 2.42 0.22 7.45
N LEU A 171 2.62 -1.08 7.24
CA LEU A 171 1.65 -1.93 6.54
C LEU A 171 0.32 -2.05 7.30
N GLN A 172 0.34 -2.04 8.63
CA GLN A 172 -0.89 -1.96 9.44
C GLN A 172 -1.61 -0.61 9.26
N VAL A 173 -0.86 0.50 9.13
CA VAL A 173 -1.43 1.82 8.81
C VAL A 173 -2.06 1.80 7.41
N VAL A 174 -1.39 1.24 6.40
CA VAL A 174 -1.92 1.09 5.03
C VAL A 174 -3.29 0.40 5.06
N ARG A 175 -3.39 -0.75 5.71
CA ARG A 175 -4.64 -1.51 5.80
C ARG A 175 -5.73 -0.74 6.52
N ALA A 176 -5.41 -0.13 7.65
CA ALA A 176 -6.36 0.65 8.42
C ALA A 176 -6.89 1.86 7.62
N THR A 177 -6.02 2.54 6.87
CA THR A 177 -6.38 3.67 6.02
C THR A 177 -7.31 3.25 4.88
N LEU A 178 -6.98 2.17 4.14
CA LEU A 178 -7.83 1.65 3.06
C LEU A 178 -9.17 1.11 3.56
N ARG A 179 -9.20 0.51 4.76
CA ARG A 179 -10.44 0.01 5.37
C ARG A 179 -11.48 1.12 5.59
N THR A 180 -11.06 2.37 5.75
CA THR A 180 -12.00 3.50 5.86
C THR A 180 -12.83 3.70 4.59
N CYS A 181 -12.32 3.29 3.43
CA CYS A 181 -13.02 3.37 2.15
C CYS A 181 -13.97 2.20 1.90
N VAL A 182 -13.95 1.14 2.72
CA VAL A 182 -14.80 -0.03 2.51
C VAL A 182 -15.98 0.04 3.47
N GLU A 183 -17.16 0.28 2.92
CA GLU A 183 -18.40 0.15 3.67
C GLU A 183 -18.59 -1.33 4.04
N THR A 184 -18.41 -1.63 5.32
CA THR A 184 -18.81 -2.91 5.89
C THR A 184 -20.33 -2.89 5.92
N GLY A 185 -20.96 -3.72 5.09
CA GLY A 185 -22.39 -3.94 5.19
C GLY A 185 -22.68 -4.47 6.59
N VAL A 186 -23.23 -3.62 7.46
CA VAL A 186 -23.92 -4.10 8.65
C VAL A 186 -25.13 -4.84 8.10
N VAL A 187 -25.02 -6.17 7.96
CA VAL A 187 -26.21 -7.00 7.99
C VAL A 187 -26.67 -6.93 9.44
N ALA A 188 -27.55 -5.96 9.71
CA ALA A 188 -28.34 -5.98 10.93
C ALA A 188 -29.22 -7.22 10.84
N SER A 189 -28.79 -8.28 11.53
CA SER A 189 -29.66 -9.39 11.93
C SER A 189 -30.51 -8.96 13.11
#